data_AF-A0AAD5M8V3-F1
#
_entry.id   AF-A0AAD5M8V3-F1
#
_cell.length_a   1.000
_cell.length_b   1.000
_cell.length_c   1.000
_cell.angle_alpha   90.00
_cell.angle_beta   90.00
_cell.angle_gamma   90.00
#
_symmetry.space_group_name_H-M   'P 1'
#
loop_
_entity.id
_entity.type
_entity.pdbx_description
1 polymer ?
#
loop_
_entity_poly.entity_id
_entity_poly.type
_entity_poly.pdbx_seq_one_letter_code
_entity_poly.pdbx_strand_id
1 'polypeptide(L)'
;MTSPWLSRLRWYAPIISSSTVVITLVTCVILTKTRDIYTGGLDWPYFSDMGRDAPGYYVFCVGLSIVAISLAMTWFFNFQFQRAIMDEPLALGRLSPASLRWARVCCFVGIISVIGLPVLAFFSTSSYPSTHNYGAYYFFFLETFVTLVNTLVSWRIYRALGLNRESTAVMGAPNDKVDRYTSARRTFLIQMVTWGFFFIAFLLYMPIGLSVVQDFTRLTVQECLDRELGQAYCTETMRYDATQTKLWNYENDYAATQMRAAGQLGCIITLVGYSVSFLSHDYARVVDGEARLRVVAPVVATVAVVTTLVTCVILTKANDVYVGGLAWPYFSDMGRDPPGYYVFIVGLSITAVTLAMTWHFNREFQLAVLVNPLEVGQLMSATQGQSTRRWSSVGARLAMLSVIALPILAIFDTSSYPSVHNYSAYAFFLLQTIAVSINTMVSRRIYASSRKVQQPGSSAGSENPAGVSSLSAEEKAQRFHAVRRTYLMQIATYSCFVIAFLLYLPIGLAIIKDFQRLSVSSCLAKDLGKSYCEVEMRYDEDPTLTKLFDYSNDHAANQMRSAAQLVCILTLIGYTVTFTTHEYDRAISEADESMQAAPPITAYVAT
;
A
#
# COMPACT_ATOMS: atom_id res chain seq x y z
N MET A 1 -12.15 -22.33 -7.98
CA MET A 1 -12.51 -21.18 -8.85
C MET A 1 -11.67 -19.98 -8.44
N THR A 2 -10.80 -19.45 -9.31
CA THR A 2 -10.09 -18.20 -9.05
C THR A 2 -11.09 -17.05 -8.93
N SER A 3 -10.95 -16.21 -7.91
CA SER A 3 -11.78 -15.02 -7.75
C SER A 3 -11.59 -14.12 -8.99
N PRO A 4 -12.66 -13.81 -9.76
CA PRO A 4 -12.57 -12.95 -10.94
C PRO A 4 -11.95 -11.58 -10.65
N TRP A 5 -11.91 -11.19 -9.37
CA TRP A 5 -11.37 -9.94 -8.90
C TRP A 5 -9.84 -9.95 -8.74
N LEU A 6 -9.23 -11.09 -8.38
CA LEU A 6 -7.77 -11.24 -8.34
C LEU A 6 -7.15 -11.15 -9.73
N SER A 7 -7.81 -11.81 -10.70
CA SER A 7 -7.48 -11.65 -12.11
C SER A 7 -7.53 -10.18 -12.51
N ARG A 8 -8.56 -9.44 -12.10
CA ARG A 8 -8.68 -8.00 -12.39
C ARG A 8 -7.67 -7.13 -11.62
N LEU A 9 -7.36 -7.40 -10.35
CA LEU A 9 -6.39 -6.62 -9.58
C LEU A 9 -4.98 -6.72 -10.17
N ARG A 10 -4.64 -7.88 -10.74
CA ARG A 10 -3.40 -8.07 -11.50
C ARG A 10 -3.31 -7.12 -12.69
N TRP A 11 -4.42 -6.89 -13.39
CA TRP A 11 -4.45 -5.91 -14.48
C TRP A 11 -4.42 -4.48 -13.92
N TYR A 12 -5.18 -4.20 -12.87
CA TYR A 12 -5.29 -2.86 -12.32
C TYR A 12 -4.03 -2.38 -11.63
N ALA A 13 -3.30 -3.21 -10.87
CA ALA A 13 -2.12 -2.76 -10.12
C ALA A 13 -1.03 -2.10 -10.99
N PRO A 14 -0.51 -2.74 -12.05
CA PRO A 14 0.45 -2.09 -12.95
C PRO A 14 -0.16 -0.91 -13.71
N ILE A 15 -1.45 -0.95 -14.08
CA ILE A 15 -2.13 0.19 -14.73
C ILE A 15 -2.19 1.38 -13.78
N ILE A 16 -2.66 1.19 -12.55
CA ILE A 16 -2.76 2.24 -11.53
C ILE A 16 -1.36 2.80 -11.23
N SER A 17 -0.36 1.94 -11.06
CA SER A 17 1.03 2.37 -10.85
C SER A 17 1.50 3.26 -12.00
N SER A 18 1.35 2.81 -13.25
CA SER A 18 1.80 3.53 -14.45
C SER A 18 1.02 4.81 -14.71
N SER A 19 -0.31 4.77 -14.62
CA SER A 19 -1.14 5.95 -14.81
C SER A 19 -0.91 6.97 -13.71
N THR A 20 -0.76 6.54 -12.46
CA THR A 20 -0.55 7.47 -11.33
C THR A 20 0.80 8.16 -11.43
N VAL A 21 1.89 7.43 -11.74
CA VAL A 21 3.19 8.09 -11.90
C VAL A 21 3.16 9.09 -13.05
N VAL A 22 2.57 8.75 -14.20
CA VAL A 22 2.46 9.69 -15.34
C VAL A 22 1.63 10.92 -14.97
N ILE A 23 0.45 10.74 -14.36
CA ILE A 23 -0.40 11.85 -13.91
C ILE A 23 0.36 12.72 -12.91
N THR A 24 1.05 12.12 -11.94
CA THR A 24 1.82 12.83 -10.91
C THR A 24 2.89 13.71 -11.55
N LEU A 25 3.71 13.14 -12.44
CA LEU A 25 4.81 13.87 -13.08
C LEU A 25 4.29 14.97 -14.00
N VAL A 26 3.28 14.69 -14.82
CA VAL A 26 2.65 15.70 -15.70
C VAL A 26 2.04 16.83 -14.86
N THR A 27 1.37 16.52 -13.77
CA THR A 27 0.79 17.54 -12.88
C THR A 27 1.89 18.39 -12.24
N CYS A 28 2.97 17.79 -11.75
CA CYS A 28 4.12 18.53 -11.22
C CYS A 28 4.73 19.45 -12.30
N VAL A 29 4.93 18.98 -13.53
CA VAL A 29 5.42 19.80 -14.65
C VAL A 29 4.50 20.99 -14.91
N ILE A 30 3.19 20.77 -15.00
CA ILE A 30 2.20 21.84 -15.22
C ILE A 30 2.27 22.86 -14.08
N LEU A 31 2.30 22.41 -12.82
CA LEU A 31 2.39 23.29 -11.66
C LEU A 31 3.68 24.10 -11.65
N THR A 32 4.81 23.47 -11.94
CA THR A 32 6.11 24.14 -12.04
C THR A 32 6.08 25.23 -13.11
N LYS A 33 5.58 24.92 -14.31
CA LYS A 33 5.54 25.88 -15.44
C LYS A 33 4.51 26.98 -15.26
N THR A 34 3.37 26.71 -14.63
CA THR A 34 2.31 27.71 -14.43
C THR A 34 2.59 28.67 -13.28
N ARG A 35 3.50 28.32 -12.38
CA ARG A 35 3.90 29.14 -11.22
C ARG A 35 5.34 29.63 -11.29
N ASP A 36 5.99 29.47 -12.43
CA ASP A 36 7.39 29.85 -12.67
C ASP A 36 8.35 29.34 -11.56
N ILE A 37 8.12 28.11 -11.08
CA ILE A 37 8.92 27.52 -10.01
C ILE A 37 10.30 27.18 -10.55
N TYR A 38 11.34 27.73 -9.92
CA TYR A 38 12.72 27.49 -10.30
C TYR A 38 13.17 26.05 -10.01
N THR A 39 13.61 25.34 -11.04
CA THR A 39 13.98 23.90 -10.97
C THR A 39 15.43 23.65 -11.38
N GLY A 40 16.31 24.60 -11.05
CA GLY A 40 17.75 24.44 -11.18
C GLY A 40 18.33 24.79 -12.55
N GLY A 41 17.56 25.44 -13.42
CA GLY A 41 18.05 25.96 -14.70
C GLY A 41 18.19 24.93 -15.83
N LEU A 42 17.62 23.74 -15.66
CA LEU A 42 17.63 22.67 -16.67
C LEU A 42 16.43 22.77 -17.62
N ASP A 43 16.61 22.42 -18.89
CA ASP A 43 15.51 22.28 -19.85
C ASP A 43 14.53 21.18 -19.42
N TRP A 44 15.10 20.05 -18.99
CA TRP A 44 14.39 18.95 -18.33
C TRP A 44 14.92 18.78 -16.91
N PRO A 45 14.22 19.32 -15.90
CA PRO A 45 14.68 19.27 -14.52
C PRO A 45 14.48 17.89 -13.89
N TYR A 46 15.17 17.65 -12.78
CA TYR A 46 14.88 16.50 -11.94
C TYR A 46 13.43 16.54 -11.44
N PHE A 47 12.74 15.41 -11.50
CA PHE A 47 11.34 15.33 -11.08
C PHE A 47 11.14 15.64 -9.60
N SER A 48 12.15 15.31 -8.78
CA SER A 48 12.20 15.63 -7.37
C SER A 48 12.15 17.14 -7.09
N ASP A 49 12.73 17.96 -7.97
CA ASP A 49 12.72 19.42 -7.82
C ASP A 49 11.39 20.03 -8.26
N MET A 50 10.69 19.41 -9.20
CA MET A 50 9.31 19.79 -9.57
C MET A 50 8.30 19.46 -8.47
N GLY A 51 8.59 18.46 -7.64
CA GLY A 51 7.83 18.11 -6.45
C GLY A 51 8.29 18.82 -5.18
N ARG A 52 9.13 19.86 -5.25
CA ARG A 52 9.66 20.53 -4.04
C ARG A 52 8.66 21.51 -3.43
N ASP A 53 8.07 22.37 -4.25
CA ASP A 53 7.24 23.50 -3.80
C ASP A 53 5.76 23.13 -3.74
N ALA A 54 5.01 23.76 -2.84
CA ALA A 54 3.56 23.59 -2.77
C ALA A 54 2.85 24.27 -3.97
N PRO A 55 1.78 23.67 -4.54
CA PRO A 55 1.16 22.40 -4.15
C PRO A 55 1.80 21.15 -4.79
N GLY A 56 2.81 21.31 -5.65
CA GLY A 56 3.50 20.22 -6.35
C GLY A 56 4.06 19.16 -5.39
N TYR A 57 4.53 19.58 -4.22
CA TYR A 57 4.96 18.70 -3.13
C TYR A 57 3.91 17.69 -2.72
N TYR A 58 2.67 18.12 -2.49
CA TYR A 58 1.59 17.22 -2.07
C TYR A 58 1.20 16.25 -3.17
N VAL A 59 1.17 16.72 -4.42
CA VAL A 59 0.90 15.88 -5.59
C VAL A 59 1.98 14.80 -5.72
N PHE A 60 3.25 15.18 -5.61
CA PHE A 60 4.39 14.28 -5.71
C PHE A 60 4.37 13.21 -4.60
N CYS A 61 4.14 13.64 -3.37
CA CYS A 61 4.01 12.81 -2.18
C CYS A 61 2.90 11.76 -2.29
N VAL A 62 1.67 12.21 -2.58
CA VAL A 62 0.49 11.34 -2.70
C VAL A 62 0.66 10.39 -3.89
N GLY A 63 1.08 10.94 -5.03
CA GLY A 63 1.30 10.21 -6.26
C GLY A 63 2.28 9.06 -6.08
N LEU A 64 3.50 9.35 -5.60
CA LEU A 64 4.52 8.33 -5.40
C LEU A 64 4.17 7.33 -4.30
N SER A 65 3.38 7.73 -3.29
CA SER A 65 2.84 6.79 -2.32
C SER A 65 1.90 5.78 -2.97
N ILE A 66 0.94 6.23 -3.78
CA ILE A 66 0.01 5.36 -4.52
C ILE A 66 0.77 4.43 -5.49
N VAL A 67 1.80 4.97 -6.16
CA VAL A 67 2.67 4.19 -7.03
C VAL A 67 3.37 3.10 -6.24
N ALA A 68 3.94 3.40 -5.06
CA ALA A 68 4.58 2.41 -4.21
C ALA A 68 3.64 1.26 -3.83
N ILE A 69 2.42 1.59 -3.40
CA ILE A 69 1.38 0.61 -3.07
C ILE A 69 1.09 -0.30 -4.28
N SER A 70 0.86 0.30 -5.43
CA SER A 70 0.45 -0.39 -6.65
C SER A 70 1.57 -1.25 -7.23
N LEU A 71 2.82 -0.78 -7.13
CA LEU A 71 4.00 -1.48 -7.61
C LEU A 71 4.35 -2.68 -6.69
N ALA A 72 4.18 -2.56 -5.37
CA ALA A 72 4.29 -3.70 -4.46
C ALA A 72 3.28 -4.82 -4.79
N MET A 73 2.03 -4.45 -5.08
CA MET A 73 1.02 -5.42 -5.54
C MET A 73 1.42 -6.05 -6.88
N THR A 74 1.98 -5.26 -7.80
CA THR A 74 2.44 -5.73 -9.11
C THR A 74 3.53 -6.79 -8.97
N TRP A 75 4.54 -6.55 -8.12
CA TRP A 75 5.60 -7.53 -7.84
C TRP A 75 5.05 -8.81 -7.21
N PHE A 76 4.11 -8.70 -6.29
CA PHE A 76 3.44 -9.84 -5.70
C PHE A 76 2.69 -10.69 -6.74
N PHE A 77 1.85 -10.06 -7.57
CA PHE A 77 1.08 -10.80 -8.58
C PHE A 77 1.97 -11.40 -9.67
N ASN A 78 3.07 -10.73 -10.02
CA ASN A 78 4.08 -11.28 -10.91
C ASN A 78 4.69 -12.57 -10.34
N PHE A 79 5.05 -12.59 -9.05
CA PHE A 79 5.56 -13.81 -8.42
C PHE A 79 4.54 -14.95 -8.42
N GLN A 80 3.28 -14.67 -8.12
CA GLN A 80 2.24 -15.70 -8.17
C GLN A 80 2.14 -16.29 -9.57
N PHE A 81 2.19 -15.44 -10.60
CA PHE A 81 2.18 -15.89 -12.00
C PHE A 81 3.38 -16.76 -12.32
N GLN A 82 4.56 -16.30 -11.97
CA GLN A 82 5.79 -17.03 -12.19
C GLN A 82 5.78 -18.38 -11.48
N ARG A 83 5.26 -18.45 -10.25
CA ARG A 83 5.10 -19.73 -9.55
C ARG A 83 4.15 -20.66 -10.33
N ALA A 84 2.94 -20.19 -10.63
CA ALA A 84 1.92 -20.99 -11.30
C ALA A 84 2.39 -21.53 -12.66
N ILE A 85 3.07 -20.70 -13.46
CA ILE A 85 3.57 -21.11 -14.78
C ILE A 85 4.78 -22.04 -14.69
N MET A 86 5.52 -22.01 -13.58
CA MET A 86 6.69 -22.88 -13.35
C MET A 86 6.32 -24.26 -12.81
N ASP A 87 5.12 -24.47 -12.27
CA ASP A 87 4.75 -25.72 -11.60
C ASP A 87 4.90 -26.96 -12.52
N GLU A 88 4.36 -26.91 -13.74
CA GLU A 88 4.51 -28.02 -14.73
C GLU A 88 5.99 -28.20 -15.16
N PRO A 89 6.73 -27.18 -15.60
CA PRO A 89 8.15 -27.33 -15.93
C PRO A 89 9.04 -27.81 -14.78
N LEU A 90 8.73 -27.47 -13.52
CA LEU A 90 9.43 -27.97 -12.34
C LEU A 90 9.14 -29.45 -12.11
N ALA A 91 7.87 -29.86 -12.19
CA ALA A 91 7.48 -31.27 -12.05
C ALA A 91 8.11 -32.16 -13.14
N LEU A 92 8.26 -31.62 -14.35
CA LEU A 92 8.91 -32.30 -15.48
C LEU A 92 10.46 -32.20 -15.47
N GLY A 93 11.07 -31.56 -14.47
CA GLY A 93 12.52 -31.40 -14.36
C GLY A 93 13.14 -30.46 -15.43
N ARG A 94 12.33 -29.70 -16.18
CA ARG A 94 12.77 -28.74 -17.20
C ARG A 94 13.25 -27.42 -16.58
N LEU A 95 12.80 -27.12 -15.37
CA LEU A 95 13.29 -26.02 -14.56
C LEU A 95 13.93 -26.54 -13.27
N SER A 96 14.99 -25.86 -12.85
CA SER A 96 15.56 -26.08 -11.52
C SER A 96 14.71 -25.41 -10.43
N PRO A 97 14.64 -25.98 -9.21
CA PRO A 97 14.04 -25.32 -8.05
C PRO A 97 14.67 -23.96 -7.70
N ALA A 98 15.89 -23.69 -8.18
CA ALA A 98 16.53 -22.38 -8.03
C ALA A 98 15.76 -21.27 -8.76
N SER A 99 15.08 -21.56 -9.88
CA SER A 99 14.28 -20.56 -10.60
C SER A 99 13.14 -20.02 -9.75
N LEU A 100 12.44 -20.89 -9.00
CA LEU A 100 11.38 -20.47 -8.07
C LEU A 100 11.94 -19.67 -6.89
N ARG A 101 13.14 -20.02 -6.39
CA ARG A 101 13.83 -19.24 -5.36
C ARG A 101 14.15 -17.82 -5.85
N TRP A 102 14.68 -17.68 -7.06
CA TRP A 102 14.97 -16.37 -7.67
C TRP A 102 13.70 -15.55 -7.92
N ALA A 103 12.60 -16.18 -8.35
CA ALA A 103 11.29 -15.52 -8.46
C ALA A 103 10.82 -14.97 -7.09
N ARG A 104 11.03 -15.73 -6.02
CA ARG A 104 10.69 -15.29 -4.65
C ARG A 104 11.57 -14.14 -4.17
N VAL A 105 12.88 -14.20 -4.44
CA VAL A 105 13.81 -13.10 -4.14
C VAL A 105 13.39 -11.84 -4.89
N CYS A 106 13.07 -11.97 -6.18
CA CYS A 106 12.55 -10.88 -7.01
C CYS A 106 11.30 -10.24 -6.39
N CYS A 107 10.32 -11.05 -5.98
CA CYS A 107 9.11 -10.57 -5.30
C CYS A 107 9.44 -9.76 -4.04
N PHE A 108 10.27 -10.33 -3.17
CA PHE A 108 10.60 -9.75 -1.88
C PHE A 108 11.38 -8.45 -2.04
N VAL A 109 12.44 -8.45 -2.85
CA VAL A 109 13.25 -7.26 -3.08
C VAL A 109 12.45 -6.20 -3.83
N GLY A 110 11.56 -6.57 -4.76
CA GLY A 110 10.67 -5.64 -5.45
C GLY A 110 9.58 -5.02 -4.56
N ILE A 111 9.09 -5.73 -3.54
CA ILE A 111 8.19 -5.13 -2.55
C ILE A 111 8.96 -4.19 -1.61
N ILE A 112 10.22 -4.49 -1.33
CA ILE A 112 11.05 -3.68 -0.46
C ILE A 112 11.55 -2.41 -1.18
N SER A 113 11.94 -2.50 -2.45
CA SER A 113 12.44 -1.37 -3.24
C SER A 113 11.48 -0.19 -3.22
N VAL A 114 10.17 -0.45 -3.31
CA VAL A 114 9.15 0.60 -3.40
C VAL A 114 9.05 1.48 -2.17
N ILE A 115 9.65 1.11 -1.03
CA ILE A 115 9.76 1.97 0.15
C ILE A 115 10.61 3.21 -0.16
N GLY A 116 11.55 3.12 -1.11
CA GLY A 116 12.34 4.28 -1.53
C GLY A 116 11.50 5.39 -2.18
N LEU A 117 10.34 5.06 -2.77
CA LEU A 117 9.45 6.04 -3.41
C LEU A 117 8.81 7.04 -2.43
N PRO A 118 8.13 6.62 -1.34
CA PRO A 118 7.65 7.58 -0.35
C PRO A 118 8.82 8.30 0.32
N VAL A 119 9.95 7.62 0.62
CA VAL A 119 11.12 8.29 1.20
C VAL A 119 11.60 9.44 0.31
N LEU A 120 11.86 9.20 -0.98
CA LEU A 120 12.30 10.30 -1.86
C LEU A 120 11.19 11.35 -2.07
N ALA A 121 9.91 11.00 -1.98
CA ALA A 121 8.84 11.97 -2.14
C ALA A 121 8.72 12.92 -0.93
N PHE A 122 8.79 12.38 0.29
CA PHE A 122 8.57 13.14 1.52
C PHE A 122 9.77 13.98 1.93
N PHE A 123 10.97 13.46 1.72
CA PHE A 123 12.20 14.17 2.02
C PHE A 123 12.58 15.00 0.81
N SER A 124 12.29 16.30 0.84
CA SER A 124 12.58 17.22 -0.26
C SER A 124 14.08 17.38 -0.52
N THR A 125 14.46 17.54 -1.79
CA THR A 125 15.85 17.82 -2.22
C THR A 125 16.44 19.10 -1.62
N SER A 126 15.59 20.04 -1.20
CA SER A 126 16.03 21.34 -0.65
C SER A 126 16.42 21.26 0.82
N SER A 127 15.61 20.52 1.60
CA SER A 127 15.70 20.48 3.06
C SER A 127 16.40 19.23 3.57
N TYR A 128 16.27 18.10 2.85
CA TYR A 128 16.83 16.80 3.22
C TYR A 128 17.50 16.11 2.02
N PRO A 129 18.46 16.77 1.35
CA PRO A 129 19.06 16.27 0.12
C PRO A 129 19.65 14.86 0.27
N SER A 130 20.33 14.58 1.38
CA SER A 130 20.94 13.26 1.60
C SER A 130 19.89 12.15 1.73
N THR A 131 18.85 12.36 2.55
CA THR A 131 17.77 11.37 2.73
C THR A 131 16.98 11.17 1.44
N HIS A 132 16.69 12.26 0.71
CA HIS A 132 16.09 12.21 -0.61
C HIS A 132 16.90 11.31 -1.55
N ASN A 133 18.19 11.61 -1.69
CA ASN A 133 19.10 10.91 -2.58
C ASN A 133 19.24 9.45 -2.18
N TYR A 134 19.37 9.13 -0.90
CA TYR A 134 19.40 7.74 -0.44
C TYR A 134 18.10 6.99 -0.74
N GLY A 135 16.93 7.63 -0.60
CA GLY A 135 15.65 7.04 -1.01
C GLY A 135 15.60 6.73 -2.50
N ALA A 136 16.07 7.66 -3.34
CA ALA A 136 16.18 7.47 -4.79
C ALA A 136 17.16 6.35 -5.14
N TYR A 137 18.36 6.35 -4.56
CA TYR A 137 19.36 5.32 -4.79
C TYR A 137 18.84 3.95 -4.39
N TYR A 138 18.25 3.86 -3.20
CA TYR A 138 17.64 2.64 -2.70
C TYR A 138 16.60 2.07 -3.67
N PHE A 139 15.66 2.91 -4.12
CA PHE A 139 14.64 2.49 -5.07
C PHE A 139 15.26 2.03 -6.39
N PHE A 140 16.05 2.88 -7.04
CA PHE A 140 16.54 2.60 -8.39
C PHE A 140 17.56 1.45 -8.42
N PHE A 141 18.47 1.32 -7.44
CA PHE A 141 19.40 0.19 -7.40
C PHE A 141 18.66 -1.14 -7.20
N LEU A 142 17.71 -1.19 -6.28
CA LEU A 142 16.94 -2.41 -6.04
C LEU A 142 16.04 -2.74 -7.24
N GLU A 143 15.40 -1.75 -7.86
CA GLU A 143 14.61 -1.97 -9.09
C GLU A 143 15.48 -2.46 -10.25
N THR A 144 16.71 -1.97 -10.43
CA THR A 144 17.66 -2.51 -11.42
C THR A 144 17.96 -3.98 -11.18
N PHE A 145 18.24 -4.34 -9.93
CA PHE A 145 18.50 -5.72 -9.57
C PHE A 145 17.26 -6.60 -9.80
N VAL A 146 16.10 -6.17 -9.33
CA VAL A 146 14.85 -6.95 -9.38
C VAL A 146 14.38 -7.13 -10.82
N THR A 147 14.38 -6.07 -11.63
CA THR A 147 14.00 -6.16 -13.05
C THR A 147 14.96 -7.03 -13.86
N LEU A 148 16.26 -7.03 -13.55
CA LEU A 148 17.22 -7.97 -14.15
C LEU A 148 16.86 -9.41 -13.78
N VAL A 149 16.75 -9.72 -12.48
CA VAL A 149 16.43 -11.06 -12.00
C VAL A 149 15.09 -11.54 -12.57
N ASN A 150 14.08 -10.67 -12.60
CA ASN A 150 12.78 -10.97 -13.16
C ASN A 150 12.87 -11.33 -14.66
N THR A 151 13.63 -10.55 -15.43
CA THR A 151 13.83 -10.80 -16.86
C THR A 151 14.54 -12.14 -17.10
N LEU A 152 15.51 -12.50 -16.24
CA LEU A 152 16.19 -13.79 -16.30
C LEU A 152 15.26 -14.96 -15.92
N VAL A 153 14.38 -14.78 -14.93
CA VAL A 153 13.36 -15.77 -14.57
C VAL A 153 12.39 -15.96 -15.74
N SER A 154 11.89 -14.87 -16.34
CA SER A 154 11.02 -14.92 -17.52
C SER A 154 11.69 -15.58 -18.71
N TRP A 155 12.98 -15.33 -18.96
CA TRP A 155 13.76 -16.03 -19.99
C TRP A 155 13.81 -17.54 -19.74
N ARG A 156 14.05 -17.96 -18.50
CA ARG A 156 14.06 -19.38 -18.12
C ARG A 156 12.71 -20.03 -18.29
N ILE A 157 11.63 -19.34 -17.88
CA ILE A 157 10.24 -19.79 -18.07
C ILE A 157 9.97 -19.96 -19.57
N TYR A 158 10.22 -18.92 -20.36
CA TYR A 158 10.07 -18.95 -21.83
C TYR A 158 10.81 -20.13 -22.46
N ARG A 159 12.08 -20.36 -22.07
CA ARG A 159 12.89 -21.47 -22.60
C ARG A 159 12.36 -22.84 -22.17
N ALA A 160 11.91 -22.98 -20.93
CA ALA A 160 11.41 -24.26 -20.40
C ALA A 160 10.01 -24.63 -20.91
N LEU A 161 9.21 -23.62 -21.26
CA LEU A 161 7.96 -23.79 -22.00
C LEU A 161 8.19 -24.06 -23.49
N GLY A 162 9.44 -23.95 -23.97
CA GLY A 162 9.82 -24.21 -25.35
C GLY A 162 9.24 -25.53 -25.84
N LEU A 163 8.41 -25.44 -26.88
CA LEU A 163 7.90 -26.59 -27.59
C LEU A 163 9.10 -27.34 -28.19
N ASN A 164 9.23 -28.65 -27.96
CA ASN A 164 10.11 -29.48 -28.77
C ASN A 164 9.73 -29.21 -30.22
N ARG A 165 10.63 -28.55 -30.97
CA ARG A 165 10.41 -28.15 -32.36
C ARG A 165 10.04 -29.35 -33.25
N GLU A 166 10.42 -30.55 -32.82
CA GLU A 166 10.12 -31.84 -33.44
C GLU A 166 8.74 -32.40 -33.09
N SER A 167 8.14 -32.06 -31.94
CA SER A 167 6.85 -32.62 -31.50
C SER A 167 5.64 -31.88 -32.06
N THR A 168 5.75 -30.58 -32.37
CA THR A 168 4.67 -29.78 -32.95
C THR A 168 4.52 -29.93 -34.46
N ALA A 169 5.55 -30.46 -35.15
CA ALA A 169 5.45 -30.80 -36.56
C ALA A 169 4.70 -32.12 -36.79
N VAL A 170 4.48 -32.93 -35.74
CA VAL A 170 3.96 -34.29 -35.89
C VAL A 170 2.53 -34.48 -35.37
N MET A 171 2.06 -33.81 -34.32
CA MET A 171 0.65 -33.92 -33.91
C MET A 171 0.13 -32.68 -33.16
N GLY A 172 -1.10 -32.26 -33.46
CA GLY A 172 -1.76 -31.05 -32.95
C GLY A 172 -1.65 -30.86 -31.44
N ALA A 173 -0.72 -30.00 -31.02
CA ALA A 173 -0.64 -29.55 -29.65
C ALA A 173 -1.94 -28.80 -29.28
N PRO A 174 -2.48 -28.97 -28.06
CA PRO A 174 -3.67 -28.23 -27.66
C PRO A 174 -3.37 -26.72 -27.66
N ASN A 175 -4.34 -25.91 -28.11
CA ASN A 175 -4.19 -24.45 -28.33
C ASN A 175 -3.62 -23.72 -27.09
N ASP A 176 -3.92 -24.20 -25.88
CA ASP A 176 -3.50 -23.60 -24.61
C ASP A 176 -1.97 -23.57 -24.40
N LYS A 177 -1.22 -24.57 -24.91
CA LYS A 177 0.24 -24.62 -24.79
C LYS A 177 0.91 -23.62 -25.73
N VAL A 178 0.35 -23.42 -26.92
CA VAL A 178 0.83 -22.43 -27.89
C VAL A 178 0.57 -21.02 -27.37
N ASP A 179 -0.60 -20.78 -26.78
CA ASP A 179 -0.95 -19.50 -26.16
C ASP A 179 -0.04 -19.14 -24.98
N ARG A 180 0.24 -20.12 -24.09
CA ARG A 180 1.19 -19.92 -22.98
C ARG A 180 2.61 -19.61 -23.45
N TYR A 181 3.10 -20.32 -24.46
CA TYR A 181 4.43 -20.07 -25.03
C TYR A 181 4.52 -18.69 -25.68
N THR A 182 3.52 -18.31 -26.49
CA THR A 182 3.50 -17.00 -27.17
C THR A 182 3.36 -15.85 -26.17
N SER A 183 2.53 -15.99 -25.13
CA SER A 183 2.43 -15.06 -24.00
C SER A 183 3.78 -14.91 -23.28
N ALA A 184 4.40 -16.01 -22.84
CA ALA A 184 5.68 -15.97 -22.14
C ALA A 184 6.81 -15.37 -23.00
N ARG A 185 6.84 -15.67 -24.30
CA ARG A 185 7.78 -15.07 -25.25
C ARG A 185 7.56 -13.56 -25.35
N ARG A 186 6.32 -13.11 -25.50
CA ARG A 186 5.97 -11.69 -25.58
C ARG A 186 6.36 -10.96 -24.30
N THR A 187 6.03 -11.51 -23.14
CA THR A 187 6.43 -10.97 -21.83
C THR A 187 7.94 -10.78 -21.75
N PHE A 188 8.70 -11.84 -22.06
CA PHE A 188 10.15 -11.80 -22.03
C PHE A 188 10.73 -10.74 -22.98
N LEU A 189 10.22 -10.63 -24.22
CA LEU A 189 10.71 -9.64 -25.17
C LEU A 189 10.44 -8.20 -24.69
N ILE A 190 9.25 -7.93 -24.15
CA ILE A 190 8.94 -6.61 -23.57
C ILE A 190 9.89 -6.33 -22.40
N GLN A 191 10.07 -7.28 -21.48
CA GLN A 191 10.95 -7.13 -20.32
C GLN A 191 12.40 -6.92 -20.73
N MET A 192 12.92 -7.68 -21.69
CA MET A 192 14.29 -7.53 -22.18
C MET A 192 14.54 -6.14 -22.78
N VAL A 193 13.64 -5.68 -23.65
CA VAL A 193 13.77 -4.38 -24.31
C VAL A 193 13.68 -3.24 -23.29
N THR A 194 12.64 -3.27 -22.44
CA THR A 194 12.44 -2.23 -21.42
C THR A 194 13.54 -2.24 -20.36
N TRP A 195 14.02 -3.41 -19.94
CA TRP A 195 15.17 -3.54 -19.06
C TRP A 195 16.45 -3.00 -19.68
N GLY A 196 16.71 -3.27 -20.96
CA GLY A 196 17.89 -2.74 -21.65
C GLY A 196 17.93 -1.22 -21.66
N PHE A 197 16.82 -0.57 -22.01
CA PHE A 197 16.71 0.89 -21.94
C PHE A 197 16.77 1.41 -20.50
N PHE A 198 16.11 0.74 -19.56
CA PHE A 198 16.16 1.09 -18.15
C PHE A 198 17.59 1.03 -17.61
N PHE A 199 18.35 -0.01 -17.95
CA PHE A 199 19.72 -0.18 -17.50
C PHE A 199 20.64 0.92 -18.05
N ILE A 200 20.49 1.29 -19.32
CA ILE A 200 21.22 2.44 -19.90
C ILE A 200 20.86 3.73 -19.16
N ALA A 201 19.57 4.01 -18.96
CA ALA A 201 19.11 5.20 -18.26
C ALA A 201 19.60 5.24 -16.81
N PHE A 202 19.62 4.10 -16.13
CA PHE A 202 20.15 3.93 -14.78
C PHE A 202 21.65 4.21 -14.71
N LEU A 203 22.43 3.71 -15.66
CA LEU A 203 23.86 3.99 -15.75
C LEU A 203 24.12 5.49 -15.91
N LEU A 204 23.38 6.16 -16.80
CA LEU A 204 23.48 7.61 -17.01
C LEU A 204 23.03 8.42 -15.79
N TYR A 205 22.00 7.95 -15.07
CA TYR A 205 21.46 8.66 -13.91
C TYR A 205 22.33 8.53 -12.66
N MET A 206 22.87 7.35 -12.38
CA MET A 206 23.54 7.08 -11.10
C MET A 206 25.03 6.77 -11.26
N PRO A 207 25.50 5.57 -11.68
CA PRO A 207 26.94 5.28 -11.70
C PRO A 207 27.77 6.26 -12.52
N ILE A 208 27.35 6.55 -13.75
CA ILE A 208 28.07 7.49 -14.63
C ILE A 208 27.73 8.90 -14.20
N GLY A 209 26.44 9.23 -14.09
CA GLY A 209 25.98 10.58 -13.74
C GLY A 209 26.60 11.14 -12.47
N LEU A 210 26.67 10.37 -11.39
CA LEU A 210 27.29 10.80 -10.13
C LEU A 210 28.82 10.92 -10.21
N SER A 211 29.46 10.20 -11.13
CA SER A 211 30.93 10.24 -11.29
C SER A 211 31.41 11.42 -12.13
N VAL A 212 30.55 11.95 -13.01
CA VAL A 212 30.92 13.01 -13.96
C VAL A 212 30.41 14.38 -13.55
N VAL A 213 29.32 14.43 -12.77
CA VAL A 213 28.72 15.68 -12.31
C VAL A 213 29.60 16.33 -11.24
N GLN A 214 29.82 17.63 -11.37
CA GLN A 214 30.49 18.44 -10.36
C GLN A 214 29.60 18.64 -9.13
N ASP A 215 30.20 18.98 -7.98
CA ASP A 215 29.47 19.27 -6.77
C ASP A 215 28.41 20.36 -6.99
N PHE A 216 27.17 20.06 -6.62
CA PHE A 216 26.07 21.00 -6.80
C PHE A 216 26.23 22.20 -5.89
N THR A 217 26.13 23.40 -6.48
CA THR A 217 26.10 24.66 -5.75
C THR A 217 24.68 25.12 -5.53
N ARG A 218 24.42 25.81 -4.42
CA ARG A 218 23.14 26.48 -4.20
C ARG A 218 23.15 27.87 -4.83
N LEU A 219 21.98 28.35 -5.23
CA LEU A 219 21.79 29.76 -5.59
C LEU A 219 22.03 30.61 -4.34
N THR A 220 22.76 31.70 -4.50
CA THR A 220 22.79 32.77 -3.50
C THR A 220 21.44 33.48 -3.44
N VAL A 221 21.17 34.13 -2.30
CA VAL A 221 19.97 34.97 -2.14
C VAL A 221 19.95 36.07 -3.20
N GLN A 222 21.10 36.66 -3.52
CA GLN A 222 21.19 37.70 -4.55
C GLN A 222 20.89 37.13 -5.95
N GLU A 223 21.49 36.01 -6.35
CA GLU A 223 21.19 35.39 -7.65
C GLU A 223 19.71 34.96 -7.77
N CYS A 224 19.09 34.55 -6.65
CA CYS A 224 17.66 34.25 -6.61
C CYS A 224 16.81 35.51 -6.89
N LEU A 225 17.19 36.65 -6.30
CA LEU A 225 16.52 37.94 -6.52
C LEU A 225 16.77 38.49 -7.93
N ASP A 226 17.98 38.35 -8.46
CA ASP A 226 18.37 38.78 -9.81
C ASP A 226 17.60 38.00 -10.90
N ARG A 227 17.16 36.78 -10.58
CA ARG A 227 16.27 35.95 -11.41
C ARG A 227 14.79 36.25 -11.21
N GLU A 228 14.46 37.28 -10.44
CA GLU A 228 13.10 37.75 -10.19
C GLU A 228 12.17 36.66 -9.59
N LEU A 229 12.71 35.70 -8.83
CA LEU A 229 11.95 34.58 -8.26
C LEU A 229 11.03 34.97 -7.08
N GLY A 230 11.03 36.26 -6.72
CA GLY A 230 10.21 36.83 -5.66
C GLY A 230 10.98 37.06 -4.37
N GLN A 231 10.78 38.24 -3.77
CA GLN A 231 11.55 38.67 -2.60
C GLN A 231 11.32 37.75 -1.40
N ALA A 232 10.06 37.58 -0.95
CA ALA A 232 9.73 36.69 0.16
C ALA A 232 10.11 35.22 -0.13
N TYR A 233 10.04 34.79 -1.38
CA TYR A 233 10.46 33.45 -1.78
C TYR A 233 11.96 33.25 -1.52
N CYS A 234 12.81 34.18 -1.98
CA CYS A 234 14.26 34.09 -1.83
C CYS A 234 14.74 34.36 -0.39
N THR A 235 14.18 35.35 0.30
CA THR A 235 14.67 35.82 1.60
C THR A 235 14.04 35.15 2.81
N GLU A 236 12.92 34.44 2.61
CA GLU A 236 12.19 33.78 3.70
C GLU A 236 11.97 32.29 3.39
N THR A 237 11.23 31.98 2.32
CA THR A 237 10.79 30.60 2.04
C THR A 237 11.95 29.66 1.73
N MET A 238 12.81 30.08 0.81
CA MET A 238 13.95 29.31 0.32
C MET A 238 15.27 29.73 0.96
N ARG A 239 15.25 30.58 1.98
CA ARG A 239 16.48 30.97 2.66
C ARG A 239 17.11 29.77 3.37
N TYR A 240 18.38 29.52 3.13
CA TYR A 240 19.15 28.52 3.86
C TYR A 240 20.01 29.17 4.95
N ASP A 241 20.72 30.23 4.60
CA ASP A 241 21.48 31.06 5.53
C ASP A 241 21.44 32.55 5.10
N ALA A 242 22.39 33.38 5.52
CA ALA A 242 22.42 34.80 5.16
C ALA A 242 22.77 35.07 3.69
N THR A 243 23.43 34.14 3.00
CA THR A 243 23.96 34.32 1.64
C THR A 243 23.41 33.30 0.66
N GLN A 244 23.03 32.10 1.10
CA GLN A 244 22.61 30.97 0.29
C GLN A 244 21.10 30.68 0.44
N THR A 245 20.51 30.18 -0.64
CA THR A 245 19.17 29.60 -0.66
C THR A 245 19.21 28.07 -0.55
N LYS A 246 18.05 27.43 -0.45
CA LYS A 246 17.86 25.98 -0.53
C LYS A 246 17.71 25.49 -1.98
N LEU A 247 17.77 26.40 -2.95
CA LEU A 247 17.63 26.10 -4.38
C LEU A 247 18.98 25.63 -4.94
N TRP A 248 19.00 24.48 -5.59
CA TRP A 248 20.18 24.00 -6.30
C TRP A 248 20.31 24.72 -7.65
N ASN A 249 21.54 25.07 -8.02
CA ASN A 249 21.90 25.58 -9.35
C ASN A 249 22.64 24.48 -10.11
N TYR A 250 22.05 24.01 -11.22
CA TYR A 250 22.64 22.96 -12.05
C TYR A 250 23.31 23.51 -13.32
N GLU A 251 23.27 24.83 -13.54
CA GLU A 251 23.76 25.45 -14.78
C GLU A 251 25.29 25.42 -14.91
N ASN A 252 26.00 25.41 -13.77
CA ASN A 252 27.46 25.36 -13.72
C ASN A 252 28.05 24.10 -14.40
N ASP A 253 27.28 23.00 -14.37
CA ASP A 253 27.60 21.75 -15.06
C ASP A 253 26.37 21.27 -15.84
N TYR A 254 25.88 22.15 -16.71
CA TYR A 254 24.62 21.97 -17.42
C TYR A 254 24.55 20.64 -18.16
N ALA A 255 25.56 20.31 -18.97
CA ALA A 255 25.52 19.13 -19.84
C ALA A 255 25.45 17.82 -19.04
N ALA A 256 26.30 17.66 -18.02
CA ALA A 256 26.31 16.45 -17.20
C ALA A 256 25.02 16.33 -16.38
N THR A 257 24.54 17.46 -15.82
CA THR A 257 23.34 17.45 -14.99
C THR A 257 22.07 17.25 -15.82
N GLN A 258 22.00 17.81 -17.02
CA GLN A 258 20.90 17.61 -17.96
C GLN A 258 20.83 16.15 -18.44
N MET A 259 21.98 15.53 -18.75
CA MET A 259 22.06 14.10 -19.05
C MET A 259 21.54 13.27 -17.87
N ARG A 260 21.94 13.61 -16.64
CA ARG A 260 21.54 12.88 -15.44
C ARG A 260 20.05 13.01 -15.15
N ALA A 261 19.47 14.20 -15.32
CA ALA A 261 18.02 14.41 -15.23
C ALA A 261 17.25 13.65 -16.33
N ALA A 262 17.75 13.65 -17.57
CA ALA A 262 17.20 12.84 -18.65
C ALA A 262 17.31 11.33 -18.36
N GLY A 263 18.40 10.87 -17.74
CA GLY A 263 18.56 9.51 -17.24
C GLY A 263 17.52 9.14 -16.19
N GLN A 264 17.22 10.04 -15.24
CA GLN A 264 16.14 9.84 -14.26
C GLN A 264 14.77 9.67 -14.95
N LEU A 265 14.43 10.55 -15.90
CA LEU A 265 13.22 10.43 -16.70
C LEU A 265 13.17 9.10 -17.46
N GLY A 266 14.28 8.74 -18.10
CA GLY A 266 14.44 7.49 -18.83
C GLY A 266 14.18 6.28 -17.93
N CYS A 267 14.69 6.26 -16.71
CA CYS A 267 14.42 5.21 -15.72
C CYS A 267 12.92 5.10 -15.43
N ILE A 268 12.23 6.22 -15.23
CA ILE A 268 10.80 6.20 -14.90
C ILE A 268 9.96 5.70 -16.08
N ILE A 269 10.18 6.24 -17.29
CA ILE A 269 9.44 5.82 -18.49
C ILE A 269 9.65 4.33 -18.77
N THR A 270 10.88 3.86 -18.64
CA THR A 270 11.20 2.45 -18.92
C THR A 270 10.67 1.50 -17.84
N LEU A 271 10.58 1.90 -16.57
CA LEU A 271 9.84 1.15 -15.53
C LEU A 271 8.34 1.10 -15.80
N VAL A 272 7.74 2.20 -16.29
CA VAL A 272 6.35 2.20 -16.77
C VAL A 272 6.18 1.21 -17.93
N GLY A 273 7.10 1.20 -18.89
CA GLY A 273 7.12 0.20 -19.96
C GLY A 273 7.30 -1.22 -19.45
N TYR A 274 8.16 -1.42 -18.45
CA TYR A 274 8.42 -2.72 -17.82
C TYR A 274 7.17 -3.24 -17.11
N SER A 275 6.43 -2.38 -16.42
CA SER A 275 5.21 -2.79 -15.70
C SER A 275 4.09 -3.24 -16.65
N VAL A 276 4.03 -2.68 -17.87
CA VAL A 276 3.12 -3.14 -18.94
C VAL A 276 3.40 -4.59 -19.34
N SER A 277 4.62 -5.10 -19.16
CA SER A 277 4.91 -6.53 -19.40
C SER A 277 4.05 -7.46 -18.55
N PHE A 278 3.69 -7.05 -17.32
CA PHE A 278 2.86 -7.87 -16.41
C PHE A 278 1.41 -8.01 -16.88
N LEU A 279 0.97 -7.16 -17.80
CA LEU A 279 -0.34 -7.27 -18.45
C LEU A 279 -0.36 -8.43 -19.46
N SER A 280 0.79 -8.78 -20.03
CA SER A 280 0.87 -9.84 -21.06
C SER A 280 0.74 -11.27 -20.51
N HIS A 281 0.72 -11.43 -19.18
CA HIS A 281 0.49 -12.72 -18.52
C HIS A 281 -0.95 -13.19 -18.74
N ASP A 282 -1.14 -14.42 -19.20
CA ASP A 282 -2.46 -15.06 -19.23
C ASP A 282 -2.59 -16.05 -18.07
N TYR A 283 -3.47 -15.73 -17.12
CA TYR A 283 -3.50 -16.34 -15.79
C TYR A 283 -4.84 -17.08 -15.61
N ALA A 284 -5.02 -18.19 -16.32
CA ALA A 284 -6.27 -18.93 -16.24
C ALA A 284 -6.34 -19.89 -15.04
N ARG A 285 -5.23 -20.38 -14.48
CA ARG A 285 -5.25 -21.41 -13.43
C ARG A 285 -4.03 -21.33 -12.50
N VAL A 286 -4.24 -21.70 -11.24
CA VAL A 286 -3.26 -22.04 -10.18
C VAL A 286 -2.80 -20.90 -9.25
N VAL A 287 -3.20 -20.96 -7.97
CA VAL A 287 -2.64 -20.12 -6.88
C VAL A 287 -2.52 -20.94 -5.58
N ASP A 288 -1.34 -21.52 -5.32
CA ASP A 288 -0.96 -22.12 -4.02
C ASP A 288 -0.11 -21.17 -3.14
N GLY A 289 0.06 -19.91 -3.54
CA GLY A 289 0.90 -18.91 -2.84
C GLY A 289 0.18 -17.98 -1.90
N GLU A 290 -1.14 -18.14 -1.75
CA GLU A 290 -1.94 -17.29 -0.87
C GLU A 290 -1.71 -17.61 0.62
N ALA A 291 -1.45 -18.87 0.99
CA ALA A 291 -1.38 -19.32 2.38
C ALA A 291 -0.38 -18.52 3.25
N ARG A 292 0.85 -18.31 2.76
CA ARG A 292 1.89 -17.63 3.56
C ARG A 292 1.71 -16.11 3.67
N LEU A 293 1.20 -15.45 2.63
CA LEU A 293 1.04 -14.00 2.65
C LEU A 293 -0.14 -13.54 3.51
N ARG A 294 -1.16 -14.41 3.67
CA ARG A 294 -2.31 -14.18 4.56
C ARG A 294 -1.91 -13.97 6.02
N VAL A 295 -0.85 -14.64 6.46
CA VAL A 295 -0.31 -14.48 7.83
C VAL A 295 0.65 -13.30 7.89
N VAL A 296 1.50 -13.12 6.88
CA VAL A 296 2.52 -12.06 6.88
C VAL A 296 1.91 -10.66 6.78
N ALA A 297 0.93 -10.43 5.92
CA ALA A 297 0.34 -9.10 5.71
C ALA A 297 -0.23 -8.46 7.00
N PRO A 298 -1.11 -9.11 7.79
CA PRO A 298 -1.62 -8.54 9.04
C PRO A 298 -0.53 -8.35 10.10
N VAL A 299 0.48 -9.23 10.14
CA VAL A 299 1.63 -9.09 11.06
C VAL A 299 2.44 -7.85 10.69
N VAL A 300 2.79 -7.68 9.41
CA VAL A 300 3.55 -6.50 8.95
C VAL A 300 2.73 -5.22 9.16
N ALA A 301 1.42 -5.23 8.87
CA ALA A 301 0.55 -4.08 9.16
C ALA A 301 0.58 -3.69 10.64
N THR A 302 0.49 -4.69 11.53
CA THR A 302 0.52 -4.51 12.98
C THR A 302 1.88 -3.96 13.44
N VAL A 303 2.97 -4.57 12.99
CA VAL A 303 4.32 -4.14 13.35
C VAL A 303 4.59 -2.73 12.85
N ALA A 304 4.21 -2.41 11.61
CA ALA A 304 4.38 -1.09 11.03
C ALA A 304 3.65 -0.03 11.86
N VAL A 305 2.35 -0.18 12.10
CA VAL A 305 1.58 0.82 12.85
C VAL A 305 2.06 0.96 14.30
N VAL A 306 2.36 -0.15 15.00
CA VAL A 306 2.84 -0.10 16.39
C VAL A 306 4.21 0.59 16.46
N THR A 307 5.13 0.22 15.57
CA THR A 307 6.47 0.83 15.52
C THR A 307 6.36 2.32 15.24
N THR A 308 5.49 2.73 14.31
CA THR A 308 5.24 4.14 13.99
C THR A 308 4.72 4.90 15.19
N LEU A 309 3.66 4.42 15.85
CA LEU A 309 3.07 5.13 17.00
C LEU A 309 4.06 5.23 18.16
N VAL A 310 4.77 4.16 18.48
CA VAL A 310 5.79 4.15 19.55
C VAL A 310 6.92 5.13 19.22
N THR A 311 7.41 5.11 17.98
CA THR A 311 8.50 5.99 17.55
C THR A 311 8.05 7.46 17.57
N CYS A 312 6.84 7.78 17.12
CA CYS A 312 6.28 9.12 17.22
C CYS A 312 6.18 9.58 18.69
N VAL A 313 5.70 8.74 19.61
CA VAL A 313 5.66 9.07 21.05
C VAL A 313 7.06 9.36 21.59
N ILE A 314 8.05 8.52 21.27
CA ILE A 314 9.44 8.70 21.70
C ILE A 314 9.99 10.02 21.18
N LEU A 315 9.79 10.33 19.89
CA LEU A 315 10.27 11.56 19.26
C LEU A 315 9.58 12.81 19.83
N THR A 316 8.26 12.76 20.04
CA THR A 316 7.52 13.86 20.68
C THR A 316 8.06 14.14 22.08
N LYS A 317 8.32 13.10 22.87
CA LYS A 317 8.87 13.25 24.23
C LYS A 317 10.32 13.68 24.26
N ALA A 318 11.14 13.17 23.34
CA ALA A 318 12.57 13.49 23.30
C ALA A 318 12.86 14.92 22.83
N ASN A 319 11.95 15.50 22.03
CA ASN A 319 12.10 16.85 21.47
C ASN A 319 11.13 17.87 22.12
N ASP A 320 10.49 17.52 23.23
CA ASP A 320 9.51 18.37 23.94
C ASP A 320 8.44 18.99 23.03
N VAL A 321 7.98 18.23 22.02
CA VAL A 321 7.01 18.71 21.02
C VAL A 321 5.64 18.93 21.67
N TYR A 322 5.08 20.13 21.48
CA TYR A 322 3.78 20.46 22.01
C TYR A 322 2.63 19.80 21.24
N VAL A 323 1.92 18.90 21.92
CA VAL A 323 0.83 18.09 21.36
C VAL A 323 -0.52 18.40 22.02
N GLY A 324 -0.74 19.70 22.27
CA GLY A 324 -2.04 20.24 22.68
C GLY A 324 -2.44 20.04 24.14
N GLY A 325 -1.49 19.73 25.02
CA GLY A 325 -1.69 19.76 26.47
C GLY A 325 -2.50 18.59 27.06
N LEU A 326 -2.69 17.51 26.30
CA LEU A 326 -3.36 16.29 26.77
C LEU A 326 -2.36 15.29 27.40
N ALA A 327 -2.83 14.50 28.36
CA ALA A 327 -2.05 13.41 28.93
C ALA A 327 -1.83 12.29 27.91
N TRP A 328 -2.87 11.96 27.13
CA TRP A 328 -2.74 11.21 25.89
C TRP A 328 -3.09 12.12 24.71
N PRO A 329 -2.11 12.51 23.88
CA PRO A 329 -2.37 13.37 22.73
C PRO A 329 -3.08 12.64 21.61
N TYR A 330 -3.69 13.38 20.70
CA TYR A 330 -4.07 12.81 19.40
C TYR A 330 -2.79 12.40 18.65
N PHE A 331 -2.78 11.19 18.10
CA PHE A 331 -1.59 10.66 17.43
C PHE A 331 -1.24 11.44 16.17
N SER A 332 -2.22 12.08 15.55
CA SER A 332 -2.05 12.99 14.42
C SER A 332 -1.12 14.17 14.73
N ASP A 333 -1.15 14.68 15.97
CA ASP A 333 -0.30 15.82 16.36
C ASP A 333 1.13 15.39 16.67
N MET A 334 1.34 14.11 17.02
CA MET A 334 2.69 13.54 17.18
C MET A 334 3.42 13.38 15.84
N GLY A 335 2.66 13.29 14.74
CA GLY A 335 3.15 13.23 13.37
C GLY A 335 3.22 14.58 12.67
N ARG A 336 3.14 15.70 13.40
CA ARG A 336 3.20 17.04 12.81
C ARG A 336 4.63 17.54 12.59
N ASP A 337 5.46 17.45 13.64
CA ASP A 337 6.80 18.03 13.64
C ASP A 337 7.85 17.04 13.14
N PRO A 338 8.84 17.48 12.33
CA PRO A 338 10.03 16.68 12.05
C PRO A 338 10.83 16.33 13.32
N PRO A 339 11.43 15.13 13.41
CA PRO A 339 11.39 14.04 12.42
C PRO A 339 10.14 13.14 12.54
N GLY A 340 9.27 13.37 13.53
CA GLY A 340 8.06 12.59 13.79
C GLY A 340 7.11 12.53 12.59
N TYR A 341 6.99 13.63 11.85
CA TYR A 341 6.24 13.73 10.59
C TYR A 341 6.63 12.63 9.58
N TYR A 342 7.93 12.44 9.36
CA TYR A 342 8.40 11.44 8.39
C TYR A 342 8.12 10.01 8.83
N VAL A 343 8.30 9.73 10.12
CA VAL A 343 7.99 8.42 10.71
C VAL A 343 6.51 8.11 10.56
N PHE A 344 5.66 9.09 10.85
CA PHE A 344 4.21 8.97 10.78
C PHE A 344 3.75 8.64 9.35
N ILE A 345 4.27 9.37 8.37
CA ILE A 345 3.92 9.16 6.96
C ILE A 345 4.39 7.82 6.41
N VAL A 346 5.67 7.48 6.58
CA VAL A 346 6.21 6.21 6.08
C VAL A 346 5.48 5.05 6.73
N GLY A 347 5.28 5.15 8.04
CA GLY A 347 4.53 4.20 8.84
C GLY A 347 3.11 3.93 8.36
N LEU A 348 2.33 5.00 8.21
CA LEU A 348 0.94 4.90 7.76
C LEU A 348 0.83 4.48 6.30
N SER A 349 1.82 4.82 5.46
CA SER A 349 1.90 4.34 4.08
C SER A 349 2.13 2.83 4.02
N ILE A 350 3.08 2.29 4.79
CA ILE A 350 3.31 0.84 4.89
C ILE A 350 2.07 0.14 5.45
N THR A 351 1.46 0.72 6.48
CA THR A 351 0.23 0.21 7.10
C THR A 351 -0.90 0.16 6.08
N ALA A 352 -1.06 1.18 5.23
CA ALA A 352 -2.09 1.22 4.22
C ALA A 352 -1.99 0.06 3.23
N VAL A 353 -0.79 -0.20 2.69
CA VAL A 353 -0.51 -1.31 1.75
C VAL A 353 -0.88 -2.65 2.39
N THR A 354 -0.32 -2.89 3.56
CA THR A 354 -0.40 -4.19 4.24
C THR A 354 -1.79 -4.46 4.79
N LEU A 355 -2.51 -3.42 5.24
CA LEU A 355 -3.91 -3.51 5.64
C LEU A 355 -4.83 -3.78 4.44
N ALA A 356 -4.59 -3.17 3.28
CA ALA A 356 -5.36 -3.47 2.06
C ALA A 356 -5.23 -4.96 1.68
N MET A 357 -4.00 -5.48 1.69
CA MET A 357 -3.74 -6.91 1.44
C MET A 357 -4.45 -7.80 2.47
N THR A 358 -4.40 -7.42 3.75
CA THR A 358 -5.05 -8.13 4.86
C THR A 358 -6.56 -8.26 4.64
N TRP A 359 -7.23 -7.19 4.25
CA TRP A 359 -8.67 -7.22 3.96
C TRP A 359 -9.02 -8.04 2.72
N HIS A 360 -8.18 -7.96 1.69
CA HIS A 360 -8.32 -8.78 0.51
C HIS A 360 -8.26 -10.28 0.84
N PHE A 361 -7.23 -10.68 1.59
CA PHE A 361 -7.02 -12.05 2.02
C PHE A 361 -8.17 -12.61 2.87
N ASN A 362 -8.68 -11.81 3.79
CA ASN A 362 -9.85 -12.21 4.59
C ASN A 362 -11.11 -12.40 3.72
N ARG A 363 -11.33 -11.59 2.67
CA ARG A 363 -12.43 -11.81 1.71
C ARG A 363 -12.30 -13.15 1.00
N GLU A 364 -11.13 -13.45 0.44
CA GLU A 364 -10.91 -14.69 -0.31
C GLU A 364 -11.17 -15.91 0.59
N PHE A 365 -10.77 -15.84 1.86
CA PHE A 365 -11.13 -16.84 2.85
C PHE A 365 -12.64 -17.00 3.04
N GLN A 366 -13.34 -15.90 3.31
CA GLN A 366 -14.79 -15.97 3.53
C GLN A 366 -15.50 -16.54 2.31
N LEU A 367 -15.04 -16.20 1.10
CA LEU A 367 -15.57 -16.78 -0.13
C LEU A 367 -15.26 -18.28 -0.23
N ALA A 368 -14.04 -18.72 0.11
CA ALA A 368 -13.69 -20.14 0.14
C ALA A 368 -14.59 -20.93 1.10
N VAL A 369 -14.80 -20.43 2.32
CA VAL A 369 -15.71 -21.05 3.31
C VAL A 369 -17.16 -21.08 2.82
N LEU A 370 -17.62 -20.02 2.17
CA LEU A 370 -18.99 -19.93 1.65
C LEU A 370 -19.20 -20.74 0.36
N VAL A 371 -18.14 -21.12 -0.35
CA VAL A 371 -18.18 -21.93 -1.58
C VAL A 371 -17.99 -23.41 -1.27
N ASN A 372 -17.21 -23.76 -0.25
CA ASN A 372 -16.93 -25.15 0.08
C ASN A 372 -18.23 -25.88 0.47
N PRO A 373 -18.71 -26.83 -0.36
CA PRO A 373 -20.02 -27.43 -0.19
C PRO A 373 -20.08 -28.39 0.99
N LEU A 374 -18.96 -28.81 1.57
CA LEU A 374 -18.95 -29.92 2.52
C LEU A 374 -19.52 -29.62 3.92
N GLU A 375 -19.70 -28.35 4.34
CA GLU A 375 -20.23 -28.05 5.69
C GLU A 375 -21.09 -26.79 5.80
N VAL A 376 -20.67 -25.63 5.27
CA VAL A 376 -21.38 -24.34 5.50
C VAL A 376 -22.20 -23.90 4.29
N GLY A 377 -21.70 -24.13 3.08
CA GLY A 377 -22.36 -23.71 1.83
C GLY A 377 -23.68 -24.45 1.55
N GLN A 378 -23.79 -25.74 1.93
CA GLN A 378 -25.00 -26.55 1.77
C GLN A 378 -26.11 -26.19 2.76
N LEU A 379 -25.77 -25.65 3.93
CA LEU A 379 -26.72 -25.31 5.00
C LEU A 379 -27.28 -23.90 4.89
N MET A 380 -26.63 -23.03 4.13
CA MET A 380 -27.21 -21.74 3.75
C MET A 380 -28.15 -21.95 2.56
N SER A 381 -29.33 -21.34 2.59
CA SER A 381 -30.14 -21.26 1.38
C SER A 381 -29.33 -20.59 0.26
N ALA A 382 -29.58 -20.96 -1.00
CA ALA A 382 -28.86 -20.40 -2.15
C ALA A 382 -28.88 -18.85 -2.14
N THR A 383 -30.02 -18.26 -1.74
CA THR A 383 -30.20 -16.81 -1.59
C THR A 383 -29.37 -16.23 -0.43
N GLN A 384 -29.32 -16.92 0.72
CA GLN A 384 -28.53 -16.49 1.88
C GLN A 384 -27.02 -16.60 1.62
N GLY A 385 -26.57 -17.66 0.96
CA GLY A 385 -25.18 -17.85 0.54
C GLY A 385 -24.73 -16.77 -0.43
N GLN A 386 -25.51 -16.51 -1.48
CA GLN A 386 -25.23 -15.45 -2.46
C GLN A 386 -25.20 -14.06 -1.82
N SER A 387 -26.16 -13.74 -0.95
CA SER A 387 -26.19 -12.50 -0.17
C SER A 387 -24.92 -12.35 0.66
N THR A 388 -24.52 -13.39 1.39
CA THR A 388 -23.36 -13.34 2.30
C THR A 388 -22.04 -13.16 1.53
N ARG A 389 -21.88 -13.80 0.36
CA ARG A 389 -20.72 -13.59 -0.54
C ARG A 389 -20.65 -12.15 -1.06
N ARG A 390 -21.80 -11.57 -1.42
CA ARG A 390 -21.90 -10.17 -1.87
C ARG A 390 -21.46 -9.23 -0.75
N TRP A 391 -21.98 -9.42 0.47
CA TRP A 391 -21.62 -8.60 1.63
C TRP A 391 -20.15 -8.71 2.00
N SER A 392 -19.57 -9.92 2.01
CA SER A 392 -18.12 -10.12 2.21
C SER A 392 -17.30 -9.28 1.20
N SER A 393 -17.70 -9.29 -0.07
CA SER A 393 -17.02 -8.52 -1.11
C SER A 393 -17.18 -7.01 -0.94
N VAL A 394 -18.36 -6.54 -0.54
CA VAL A 394 -18.60 -5.11 -0.26
C VAL A 394 -17.76 -4.65 0.93
N GLY A 395 -17.77 -5.38 2.05
CA GLY A 395 -17.02 -5.04 3.25
C GLY A 395 -15.53 -4.91 2.97
N ALA A 396 -14.93 -5.88 2.28
CA ALA A 396 -13.50 -5.82 1.95
C ALA A 396 -13.15 -4.67 1.00
N ARG A 397 -14.02 -4.33 0.03
CA ARG A 397 -13.78 -3.18 -0.87
C ARG A 397 -13.83 -1.85 -0.14
N LEU A 398 -14.81 -1.68 0.75
CA LEU A 398 -14.90 -0.48 1.59
C LEU A 398 -13.65 -0.36 2.47
N ALA A 399 -13.16 -1.50 3.00
CA ALA A 399 -11.94 -1.48 3.78
C ALA A 399 -10.70 -1.13 2.96
N MET A 400 -10.51 -1.75 1.80
CA MET A 400 -9.39 -1.41 0.90
C MET A 400 -9.47 0.05 0.42
N LEU A 401 -10.66 0.60 0.20
CA LEU A 401 -10.83 2.00 -0.15
C LEU A 401 -10.44 2.91 1.03
N SER A 402 -10.81 2.53 2.26
CA SER A 402 -10.51 3.32 3.46
C SER A 402 -9.02 3.56 3.64
N VAL A 403 -8.16 2.58 3.31
CA VAL A 403 -6.72 2.68 3.58
C VAL A 403 -6.01 3.76 2.75
N ILE A 404 -6.60 4.22 1.65
CA ILE A 404 -6.07 5.35 0.85
C ILE A 404 -6.07 6.63 1.67
N ALA A 405 -7.00 6.75 2.63
CA ALA A 405 -7.05 7.91 3.51
C ALA A 405 -5.91 7.91 4.55
N LEU A 406 -5.20 6.80 4.80
CA LEU A 406 -4.08 6.77 5.76
C LEU A 406 -2.86 7.58 5.28
N PRO A 407 -2.34 7.41 4.05
CA PRO A 407 -1.30 8.31 3.55
C PRO A 407 -1.77 9.76 3.53
N ILE A 408 -2.98 10.05 3.05
CA ILE A 408 -3.50 11.43 2.98
C ILE A 408 -3.55 12.05 4.39
N LEU A 409 -4.10 11.32 5.37
CA LEU A 409 -4.10 11.71 6.78
C LEU A 409 -2.71 12.02 7.32
N ALA A 410 -1.71 11.25 6.92
CA ALA A 410 -0.34 11.41 7.41
C ALA A 410 0.37 12.61 6.77
N ILE A 411 0.11 12.87 5.49
CA ILE A 411 0.77 13.91 4.69
C ILE A 411 0.22 15.29 5.03
N PHE A 412 -1.10 15.39 5.13
CA PHE A 412 -1.76 16.64 5.46
C PHE A 412 -1.88 16.70 6.97
N ASP A 413 -0.93 17.38 7.61
CA ASP A 413 -0.89 17.49 9.07
C ASP A 413 -2.04 18.36 9.62
N THR A 414 -2.32 18.20 10.92
CA THR A 414 -3.41 18.91 11.61
C THR A 414 -3.20 20.42 11.67
N SER A 415 -1.98 20.91 11.61
CA SER A 415 -1.65 22.31 11.83
C SER A 415 -1.80 23.15 10.56
N SER A 416 -1.29 22.64 9.44
CA SER A 416 -1.29 23.32 8.14
C SER A 416 -2.53 23.00 7.32
N TYR A 417 -3.06 21.77 7.42
CA TYR A 417 -4.19 21.31 6.60
C TYR A 417 -5.27 20.59 7.43
N PRO A 418 -5.80 21.21 8.49
CA PRO A 418 -6.73 20.59 9.43
C PRO A 418 -7.95 19.97 8.73
N SER A 419 -8.50 20.63 7.72
CA SER A 419 -9.68 20.14 7.00
C SER A 419 -9.39 18.85 6.24
N VAL A 420 -8.31 18.80 5.45
CA VAL A 420 -7.94 17.61 4.66
C VAL A 420 -7.56 16.46 5.59
N HIS A 421 -6.81 16.76 6.64
CA HIS A 421 -6.47 15.81 7.69
C HIS A 421 -7.74 15.17 8.29
N ASN A 422 -8.65 16.01 8.78
CA ASN A 422 -9.88 15.57 9.44
C ASN A 422 -10.79 14.79 8.49
N TYR A 423 -11.00 15.26 7.25
CA TYR A 423 -11.80 14.51 6.28
C TYR A 423 -11.20 13.14 5.95
N SER A 424 -9.87 13.04 5.88
CA SER A 424 -9.18 11.76 5.68
C SER A 424 -9.34 10.84 6.89
N ALA A 425 -9.22 11.35 8.12
CA ALA A 425 -9.51 10.61 9.33
C ALA A 425 -10.95 10.08 9.33
N TYR A 426 -11.92 10.95 9.01
CA TYR A 426 -13.34 10.61 8.98
C TYR A 426 -13.62 9.54 7.94
N ALA A 427 -13.09 9.70 6.72
CA ALA A 427 -13.24 8.72 5.66
C ALA A 427 -12.65 7.36 6.06
N PHE A 428 -11.44 7.33 6.64
CA PHE A 428 -10.80 6.10 7.11
C PHE A 428 -11.67 5.40 8.17
N PHE A 429 -11.97 6.09 9.28
CA PHE A 429 -12.67 5.47 10.40
C PHE A 429 -14.13 5.11 10.09
N LEU A 430 -14.85 5.93 9.32
CA LEU A 430 -16.22 5.63 8.93
C LEU A 430 -16.27 4.40 8.00
N LEU A 431 -15.45 4.38 6.95
CA LEU A 431 -15.41 3.25 6.03
C LEU A 431 -14.95 1.98 6.74
N GLN A 432 -13.99 2.05 7.67
CA GLN A 432 -13.61 0.91 8.50
C GLN A 432 -14.70 0.44 9.44
N THR A 433 -15.46 1.35 10.05
CA THR A 433 -16.59 0.96 10.88
C THR A 433 -17.63 0.17 10.09
N ILE A 434 -17.95 0.63 8.88
CA ILE A 434 -18.88 -0.06 7.99
C ILE A 434 -18.29 -1.42 7.56
N ALA A 435 -17.03 -1.47 7.16
CA ALA A 435 -16.38 -2.69 6.70
C ALA A 435 -16.27 -3.75 7.80
N VAL A 436 -15.84 -3.38 9.01
CA VAL A 436 -15.74 -4.25 10.18
C VAL A 436 -17.14 -4.73 10.62
N SER A 437 -18.16 -3.87 10.56
CA SER A 437 -19.56 -4.26 10.82
C SER A 437 -20.04 -5.34 9.85
N ILE A 438 -19.84 -5.11 8.54
CA ILE A 438 -20.21 -6.07 7.50
C ILE A 438 -19.45 -7.38 7.66
N ASN A 439 -18.14 -7.31 7.94
CA ASN A 439 -17.30 -8.49 8.13
C ASN A 439 -17.75 -9.33 9.34
N THR A 440 -18.03 -8.67 10.46
CA THR A 440 -18.52 -9.33 11.69
C THR A 440 -19.89 -9.96 11.46
N MET A 441 -20.77 -9.32 10.69
CA MET A 441 -22.05 -9.90 10.27
C MET A 441 -21.85 -11.16 9.42
N VAL A 442 -20.93 -11.12 8.45
CA VAL A 442 -20.59 -12.30 7.62
C VAL A 442 -20.07 -13.44 8.48
N SER A 443 -19.12 -13.15 9.38
CA SER A 443 -18.59 -14.14 10.32
C SER A 443 -19.66 -14.72 11.25
N ARG A 444 -20.61 -13.90 11.74
CA ARG A 444 -21.75 -14.38 12.52
C ARG A 444 -22.60 -15.38 11.72
N ARG A 445 -22.85 -15.11 10.43
CA ARG A 445 -23.63 -16.00 9.56
C ARG A 445 -22.89 -17.32 9.30
N ILE A 446 -21.58 -17.26 9.10
CA ILE A 446 -20.72 -18.46 8.97
C ILE A 446 -20.76 -19.28 10.26
N TYR A 447 -20.58 -18.64 11.43
CA TYR A 447 -20.66 -19.29 12.73
C TYR A 447 -22.03 -19.92 13.00
N ALA A 448 -23.12 -19.19 12.77
CA ALA A 448 -24.47 -19.69 12.99
C ALA A 448 -24.81 -20.91 12.11
N SER A 449 -24.29 -20.93 10.88
CA SER A 449 -24.45 -22.06 9.97
C SER A 449 -23.59 -23.26 10.42
N SER A 450 -22.34 -23.01 10.83
CA SER A 450 -21.44 -24.05 11.36
C SER A 450 -22.00 -24.70 12.63
N ARG A 451 -22.67 -23.92 13.49
CA ARG A 451 -23.32 -24.45 14.71
C ARG A 451 -24.43 -25.45 14.41
N LYS A 452 -25.18 -25.26 13.31
CA LYS A 452 -26.24 -26.18 12.89
C LYS A 452 -25.68 -27.54 12.43
N VAL A 453 -24.46 -27.56 11.89
CA VAL A 453 -23.78 -28.82 11.49
C VAL A 453 -23.51 -29.71 12.71
N GLN A 454 -23.22 -29.10 13.87
CA GLN A 454 -22.75 -29.84 15.05
C GLN A 454 -23.88 -30.28 16.00
N GLN A 455 -25.12 -29.81 15.81
CA GLN A 455 -26.24 -30.26 16.64
C GLN A 455 -26.70 -31.65 16.20
N PRO A 456 -26.64 -32.67 17.07
CA PRO A 456 -27.20 -33.99 16.76
C PRO A 456 -28.73 -33.87 16.68
N GLY A 457 -29.31 -34.10 15.50
CA GLY A 457 -30.76 -34.17 15.29
C GLY A 457 -31.38 -33.16 14.32
N SER A 458 -30.65 -32.18 13.80
CA SER A 458 -31.20 -31.23 12.80
C SER A 458 -31.20 -31.73 11.35
N SER A 459 -30.75 -32.97 11.12
CA SER A 459 -30.78 -33.66 9.82
C SER A 459 -32.09 -34.43 9.56
N ALA A 460 -33.13 -34.22 10.37
CA ALA A 460 -34.45 -34.80 10.13
C ALA A 460 -35.15 -34.03 8.98
N GLY A 461 -34.86 -34.38 7.73
CA GLY A 461 -35.65 -33.89 6.58
C GLY A 461 -34.97 -33.86 5.22
N SER A 462 -33.70 -34.24 5.08
CA SER A 462 -33.02 -34.29 3.77
C SER A 462 -32.41 -35.66 3.55
N GLU A 463 -33.22 -36.59 3.05
CA GLU A 463 -32.75 -37.82 2.40
C GLU A 463 -31.95 -37.44 1.15
N ASN A 464 -30.64 -37.29 1.31
CA ASN A 464 -29.70 -37.31 0.18
C ASN A 464 -28.53 -38.23 0.55
N PRO A 465 -28.55 -39.50 0.13
CA PRO A 465 -27.60 -40.52 0.59
C PRO A 465 -26.29 -40.57 -0.22
N ALA A 466 -25.77 -39.44 -0.73
CA ALA A 466 -24.63 -39.47 -1.66
C ALA A 466 -23.56 -38.37 -1.47
N GLY A 467 -23.38 -37.86 -0.24
CA GLY A 467 -22.32 -36.88 0.06
C GLY A 467 -21.67 -37.17 1.40
N VAL A 468 -20.90 -38.25 1.50
CA VAL A 468 -20.08 -38.56 2.68
C VAL A 468 -19.08 -37.42 2.85
N SER A 469 -19.32 -36.55 3.82
CA SER A 469 -18.28 -35.68 4.36
C SER A 469 -17.16 -36.58 4.88
N SER A 470 -15.99 -36.55 4.24
CA SER A 470 -14.80 -37.37 4.54
C SER A 470 -14.12 -37.03 5.87
N LEU A 471 -14.65 -36.05 6.61
CA LEU A 471 -14.06 -35.53 7.84
C LEU A 471 -14.56 -36.29 9.07
N SER A 472 -13.62 -36.66 9.92
CA SER A 472 -13.90 -37.26 11.22
C SER A 472 -14.69 -36.30 12.12
N ALA A 473 -15.41 -36.84 13.10
CA ALA A 473 -16.15 -36.02 14.08
C ALA A 473 -15.23 -35.08 14.88
N GLU A 474 -13.99 -35.50 15.11
CA GLU A 474 -12.96 -34.71 15.79
C GLU A 474 -12.54 -33.50 14.94
N GLU A 475 -12.31 -33.69 13.65
CA GLU A 475 -11.96 -32.60 12.72
C GLU A 475 -13.10 -31.57 12.58
N LYS A 476 -14.36 -32.04 12.55
CA LYS A 476 -15.55 -31.17 12.55
C LYS A 476 -15.62 -30.31 13.82
N ALA A 477 -15.35 -30.93 14.98
CA ALA A 477 -15.31 -30.22 16.25
C ALA A 477 -14.19 -29.19 16.29
N GLN A 478 -12.97 -29.53 15.84
CA GLN A 478 -11.84 -28.62 15.75
C GLN A 478 -12.17 -27.40 14.86
N ARG A 479 -12.72 -27.63 13.66
CA ARG A 479 -13.15 -26.55 12.75
C ARG A 479 -14.19 -25.64 13.36
N PHE A 480 -15.21 -26.20 13.99
CA PHE A 480 -16.21 -25.38 14.68
C PHE A 480 -15.60 -24.56 15.81
N HIS A 481 -14.69 -25.15 16.60
CA HIS A 481 -13.99 -24.44 17.66
C HIS A 481 -13.15 -23.28 17.11
N ALA A 482 -12.47 -23.46 15.97
CA ALA A 482 -11.74 -22.39 15.29
C ALA A 482 -12.69 -21.27 14.82
N VAL A 483 -13.77 -21.60 14.10
CA VAL A 483 -14.77 -20.61 13.63
C VAL A 483 -15.41 -19.87 14.81
N ARG A 484 -15.75 -20.58 15.88
CA ARG A 484 -16.29 -19.99 17.12
C ARG A 484 -15.29 -19.03 17.75
N ARG A 485 -14.03 -19.44 17.91
CA ARG A 485 -12.97 -18.60 18.50
C ARG A 485 -12.77 -17.33 17.68
N THR A 486 -12.64 -17.43 16.36
CA THR A 486 -12.48 -16.25 15.50
C THR A 486 -13.70 -15.34 15.59
N TYR A 487 -14.92 -15.87 15.52
CA TYR A 487 -16.13 -15.06 15.66
C TYR A 487 -16.19 -14.35 17.02
N LEU A 488 -15.86 -15.04 18.11
CA LEU A 488 -15.85 -14.45 19.46
C LEU A 488 -14.80 -13.34 19.60
N MET A 489 -13.61 -13.52 19.02
CA MET A 489 -12.59 -12.47 19.00
C MET A 489 -13.04 -11.27 18.14
N GLN A 490 -13.64 -11.54 16.98
CA GLN A 490 -14.13 -10.49 16.07
C GLN A 490 -15.28 -9.71 16.67
N ILE A 491 -16.26 -10.35 17.32
CA ILE A 491 -17.37 -9.62 17.95
C ILE A 491 -16.88 -8.78 19.13
N ALA A 492 -15.95 -9.29 19.95
CA ALA A 492 -15.39 -8.54 21.07
C ALA A 492 -14.61 -7.30 20.58
N THR A 493 -13.70 -7.49 19.64
CA THR A 493 -12.92 -6.38 19.05
C THR A 493 -13.80 -5.40 18.28
N TYR A 494 -14.82 -5.87 17.55
CA TYR A 494 -15.83 -5.05 16.91
C TYR A 494 -16.61 -4.18 17.90
N SER A 495 -17.12 -4.76 18.99
CA SER A 495 -17.88 -4.02 20.00
C SER A 495 -17.03 -2.91 20.61
N CYS A 496 -15.78 -3.21 20.99
CA CYS A 496 -14.86 -2.20 21.49
C CYS A 496 -14.56 -1.12 20.43
N PHE A 497 -14.35 -1.51 19.18
CA PHE A 497 -14.10 -0.59 18.08
C PHE A 497 -15.28 0.35 17.83
N VAL A 498 -16.52 -0.15 17.81
CA VAL A 498 -17.71 0.68 17.61
C VAL A 498 -17.91 1.66 18.77
N ILE A 499 -17.75 1.21 20.01
CA ILE A 499 -17.85 2.10 21.18
C ILE A 499 -16.80 3.20 21.08
N ALA A 500 -15.55 2.86 20.79
CA ALA A 500 -14.48 3.82 20.62
C ALA A 500 -14.73 4.77 19.44
N PHE A 501 -15.22 4.26 18.30
CA PHE A 501 -15.57 5.08 17.14
C PHE A 501 -16.66 6.10 17.50
N LEU A 502 -17.71 5.67 18.20
CA LEU A 502 -18.81 6.54 18.61
C LEU A 502 -18.31 7.66 19.54
N LEU A 503 -17.45 7.32 20.51
CA LEU A 503 -16.86 8.28 21.44
C LEU A 503 -15.87 9.23 20.73
N TYR A 504 -15.11 8.74 19.75
CA TYR A 504 -14.11 9.52 19.04
C TYR A 504 -14.74 10.53 18.06
N LEU A 505 -15.70 10.09 17.25
CA LEU A 505 -16.26 10.89 16.16
C LEU A 505 -17.65 11.46 16.47
N PRO A 506 -18.78 10.74 16.35
CA PRO A 506 -20.09 11.37 16.44
C PRO A 506 -20.40 11.99 17.80
N ILE A 507 -20.08 11.30 18.91
CA ILE A 507 -20.28 11.86 20.26
C ILE A 507 -19.21 12.89 20.55
N GLY A 508 -17.95 12.55 20.30
CA GLY A 508 -16.81 13.42 20.56
C GLY A 508 -16.90 14.78 19.84
N LEU A 509 -17.25 14.78 18.55
CA LEU A 509 -17.43 16.02 17.79
C LEU A 509 -18.69 16.80 18.20
N ALA A 510 -19.72 16.13 18.71
CA ALA A 510 -20.96 16.80 19.12
C ALA A 510 -20.84 17.54 20.46
N ILE A 511 -19.98 17.06 21.37
CA ILE A 511 -19.84 17.64 22.71
C ILE A 511 -18.70 18.65 22.82
N ILE A 512 -17.73 18.62 21.90
CA ILE A 512 -16.55 19.46 21.97
C ILE A 512 -16.82 20.84 21.39
N LYS A 513 -16.31 21.85 22.09
CA LYS A 513 -16.24 23.24 21.61
C LYS A 513 -15.16 23.39 20.54
N ASP A 514 -15.28 24.41 19.70
CA ASP A 514 -14.30 24.69 18.65
C ASP A 514 -12.87 24.71 19.21
N PHE A 515 -11.98 24.00 18.50
CA PHE A 515 -10.58 23.94 18.88
C PHE A 515 -9.95 25.31 18.78
N GLN A 516 -9.35 25.76 19.89
CA GLN A 516 -8.63 27.02 19.91
C GLN A 516 -7.18 26.79 19.52
N ARG A 517 -6.62 27.75 18.77
CA ARG A 517 -5.19 27.81 18.49
C ARG A 517 -4.47 28.40 19.70
N LEU A 518 -3.29 27.88 20.00
CA LEU A 518 -2.43 28.43 21.05
C LEU A 518 -1.92 29.80 20.60
N SER A 519 -2.02 30.83 21.43
CA SER A 519 -1.45 32.15 21.10
C SER A 519 0.07 32.11 21.07
N VAL A 520 0.70 32.97 20.29
CA VAL A 520 2.17 33.11 20.26
C VAL A 520 2.70 33.42 21.66
N SER A 521 2.03 34.31 22.41
CA SER A 521 2.39 34.62 23.80
C SER A 521 2.33 33.39 24.73
N SER A 522 1.30 32.56 24.59
CA SER A 522 1.14 31.34 25.38
C SER A 522 2.14 30.25 24.98
N CYS A 523 2.50 30.18 23.69
CA CYS A 523 3.54 29.33 23.17
C CYS A 523 4.91 29.69 23.78
N LEU A 524 5.25 30.98 23.80
CA LEU A 524 6.48 31.49 24.43
C LEU A 524 6.47 31.28 25.95
N ALA A 525 5.34 31.48 26.62
CA ALA A 525 5.21 31.24 28.05
C ALA A 525 5.39 29.76 28.45
N LYS A 526 5.18 28.83 27.50
CA LYS A 526 5.44 27.40 27.66
C LYS A 526 6.89 27.00 27.32
N ASP A 527 7.75 27.98 27.02
CA ASP A 527 9.17 27.80 26.67
C ASP A 527 9.41 26.86 25.47
N LEU A 528 8.51 26.90 24.48
CA LEU A 528 8.59 26.06 23.27
C LEU A 528 9.60 26.57 22.22
N GLY A 529 10.31 27.66 22.54
CA GLY A 529 11.29 28.28 21.65
C GLY A 529 10.72 29.44 20.83
N LYS A 530 11.46 30.55 20.78
CA LYS A 530 11.02 31.79 20.10
C LYS A 530 10.83 31.62 18.60
N SER A 531 11.83 31.05 17.92
CA SER A 531 11.75 30.80 16.48
C SER A 531 10.60 29.85 16.12
N TYR A 532 10.41 28.81 16.94
CA TYR A 532 9.32 27.86 16.76
C TYR A 532 7.94 28.55 16.83
N CYS A 533 7.70 29.35 17.87
CA CYS A 533 6.42 30.03 18.06
C CYS A 533 6.16 31.19 17.07
N GLU A 534 7.17 32.01 16.79
CA GLU A 534 7.00 33.26 16.02
C GLU A 534 7.22 33.09 14.51
N VAL A 535 7.89 32.01 14.08
CA VAL A 535 8.26 31.78 12.68
C VAL A 535 7.66 30.48 12.17
N GLU A 536 8.06 29.34 12.74
CA GLU A 536 7.71 28.03 12.17
C GLU A 536 6.22 27.71 12.33
N MET A 537 5.69 27.95 13.53
CA MET A 537 4.31 27.66 13.89
C MET A 537 3.42 28.90 13.85
N ARG A 538 3.86 30.03 13.30
CA ARG A 538 2.98 31.21 13.21
C ARG A 538 1.81 30.92 12.27
N TYR A 539 0.60 31.31 12.68
CA TYR A 539 -0.59 31.14 11.86
C TYR A 539 -0.70 32.26 10.82
N ASP A 540 -0.97 31.88 9.57
CA ASP A 540 -0.90 32.83 8.44
C ASP A 540 -2.06 33.83 8.44
N GLU A 541 -3.25 33.42 8.92
CA GLU A 541 -4.44 34.30 8.95
C GLU A 541 -4.45 35.24 10.17
N ASP A 542 -3.81 34.85 11.27
CA ASP A 542 -3.72 35.67 12.48
C ASP A 542 -2.31 35.54 13.11
N PRO A 543 -1.47 36.58 13.03
CA PRO A 543 -0.10 36.54 13.51
C PRO A 543 0.02 36.47 15.04
N THR A 544 -1.07 36.66 15.79
CA THR A 544 -1.10 36.50 17.25
C THR A 544 -1.30 35.05 17.67
N LEU A 545 -1.67 34.18 16.73
CA LEU A 545 -1.93 32.76 16.93
C LEU A 545 -0.84 31.88 16.31
N THR A 546 -0.74 30.67 16.82
CA THR A 546 0.09 29.61 16.24
C THR A 546 -0.76 28.58 15.50
N LYS A 547 -0.13 27.76 14.66
CA LYS A 547 -0.72 26.59 14.00
C LYS A 547 -1.03 25.46 14.98
N LEU A 548 -0.53 25.55 16.23
CA LEU A 548 -0.73 24.58 17.30
C LEU A 548 -2.14 24.70 17.87
N PHE A 549 -2.84 23.57 18.01
CA PHE A 549 -4.08 23.53 18.75
C PHE A 549 -3.84 23.38 20.25
N ASP A 550 -4.67 24.04 21.05
CA ASP A 550 -4.73 23.87 22.50
C ASP A 550 -6.02 23.14 22.89
N TYR A 551 -5.87 21.90 23.35
CA TYR A 551 -6.97 21.04 23.77
C TYR A 551 -7.24 21.12 25.27
N SER A 552 -6.60 22.05 25.99
CA SER A 552 -6.86 22.28 27.42
C SER A 552 -8.28 22.82 27.66
N ASN A 553 -8.83 23.56 26.69
CA ASN A 553 -10.24 23.87 26.67
C ASN A 553 -11.06 22.59 26.52
N ASP A 554 -11.95 22.35 27.47
CA ASP A 554 -12.72 21.09 27.54
C ASP A 554 -11.81 19.85 27.59
N HIS A 555 -10.78 19.92 28.44
CA HIS A 555 -9.74 18.92 28.58
C HIS A 555 -10.29 17.49 28.70
N ALA A 556 -11.36 17.27 29.48
CA ALA A 556 -11.94 15.96 29.69
C ALA A 556 -12.52 15.36 28.40
N ALA A 557 -13.25 16.15 27.61
CA ALA A 557 -13.84 15.68 26.36
C ALA A 557 -12.75 15.41 25.30
N ASN A 558 -11.74 16.28 25.21
CA ASN A 558 -10.59 16.07 24.33
C ASN A 558 -9.77 14.84 24.72
N GLN A 559 -9.52 14.64 26.01
CA GLN A 559 -8.80 13.50 26.54
C GLN A 559 -9.54 12.18 26.30
N MET A 560 -10.87 12.19 26.40
CA MET A 560 -11.72 11.06 26.03
C MET A 560 -11.60 10.73 24.55
N ARG A 561 -11.66 11.74 23.66
CA ARG A 561 -11.57 11.52 22.20
C ARG A 561 -10.21 11.01 21.76
N SER A 562 -9.11 11.55 22.30
CA SER A 562 -7.77 11.07 21.98
C SER A 562 -7.57 9.62 22.46
N ALA A 563 -8.05 9.29 23.66
CA ALA A 563 -8.06 7.91 24.15
C ALA A 563 -8.94 7.00 23.28
N ALA A 564 -10.11 7.45 22.86
CA ALA A 564 -10.99 6.71 21.96
C ALA A 564 -10.34 6.48 20.57
N GLN A 565 -9.60 7.46 20.04
CA GLN A 565 -8.81 7.28 18.82
C GLN A 565 -7.79 6.15 18.97
N LEU A 566 -7.05 6.11 20.09
CA LEU A 566 -6.11 5.01 20.38
C LEU A 566 -6.83 3.66 20.44
N VAL A 567 -7.95 3.58 21.16
CA VAL A 567 -8.72 2.35 21.29
C VAL A 567 -9.23 1.89 19.93
N CYS A 568 -9.68 2.79 19.04
CA CYS A 568 -10.02 2.45 17.65
C CYS A 568 -8.85 1.79 16.92
N ILE A 569 -7.63 2.34 17.04
CA ILE A 569 -6.44 1.79 16.39
C ILE A 569 -6.11 0.40 16.95
N LEU A 570 -6.03 0.27 18.28
CA LEU A 570 -5.69 -0.99 18.95
C LEU A 570 -6.72 -2.09 18.68
N THR A 571 -8.01 -1.75 18.67
CA THR A 571 -9.07 -2.71 18.38
C THR A 571 -9.10 -3.09 16.90
N LEU A 572 -8.76 -2.19 15.98
CA LEU A 572 -8.59 -2.53 14.56
C LEU A 572 -7.40 -3.47 14.34
N ILE A 573 -6.27 -3.25 15.02
CA ILE A 573 -5.13 -4.19 15.05
C ILE A 573 -5.57 -5.55 15.59
N GLY A 574 -6.26 -5.58 16.73
CA GLY A 574 -6.79 -6.81 17.29
C GLY A 574 -7.73 -7.53 16.33
N TYR A 575 -8.56 -6.78 15.61
CA TYR A 575 -9.48 -7.31 14.60
C TYR A 575 -8.75 -7.93 13.42
N THR A 576 -7.72 -7.26 12.87
CA THR A 576 -6.94 -7.79 11.74
C THR A 576 -6.08 -9.00 12.13
N VAL A 577 -5.58 -9.05 13.36
CA VAL A 577 -4.89 -10.24 13.90
C VAL A 577 -5.81 -11.46 13.90
N THR A 578 -7.13 -11.31 14.04
CA THR A 578 -8.05 -12.46 13.92
C THR A 578 -7.93 -13.17 12.56
N PHE A 579 -7.54 -12.45 11.51
CA PHE A 579 -7.33 -13.02 10.17
C PHE A 579 -6.06 -13.87 10.05
N THR A 580 -5.22 -13.94 11.10
CA THR A 580 -4.10 -14.89 11.16
C THR A 580 -4.50 -16.23 11.76
N THR A 581 -5.60 -16.27 12.50
CA THR A 581 -5.95 -17.39 13.39
C THR A 581 -6.87 -18.44 12.76
N HIS A 582 -7.30 -18.27 11.51
CA HIS A 582 -8.09 -19.33 10.90
C HIS A 582 -7.16 -20.50 10.54
N GLU A 583 -7.57 -21.73 10.78
CA GLU A 583 -6.82 -22.90 10.30
C GLU A 583 -7.07 -23.04 8.79
N TYR A 584 -6.24 -22.32 8.02
CA TYR A 584 -6.43 -21.97 6.62
C TYR A 584 -6.01 -23.04 5.61
N ASP A 585 -5.05 -23.90 5.94
CA ASP A 585 -4.34 -24.70 4.92
C ASP A 585 -5.11 -25.97 4.54
N ARG A 586 -5.88 -26.54 5.48
CA ARG A 586 -6.55 -27.82 5.28
C ARG A 586 -7.87 -27.71 4.51
N ALA A 587 -8.67 -26.68 4.80
CA ALA A 587 -9.98 -26.50 4.17
C ALA A 587 -9.93 -26.10 2.68
N ILE A 588 -8.82 -25.51 2.23
CA ILE A 588 -8.61 -25.14 0.82
C ILE A 588 -8.05 -26.31 0.02
N SER A 589 -7.09 -27.07 0.60
CA SER A 589 -6.59 -28.32 0.02
C SER A 589 -7.72 -29.30 -0.28
N GLU A 590 -8.65 -29.47 0.68
CA GLU A 590 -9.80 -30.37 0.52
C GLU A 590 -10.85 -29.84 -0.48
N ALA A 591 -11.00 -28.51 -0.61
CA ALA A 591 -11.89 -27.92 -1.60
C ALA A 591 -11.39 -28.19 -3.03
N ASP A 592 -10.09 -28.03 -3.27
CA ASP A 592 -9.49 -28.30 -4.57
C ASP A 592 -9.47 -29.81 -4.91
N GLU A 593 -9.22 -30.69 -3.94
CA GLU A 593 -9.33 -32.15 -4.13
C GLU A 593 -10.76 -32.58 -4.46
N SER A 594 -11.77 -32.07 -3.75
CA SER A 594 -13.18 -32.39 -4.02
C SER A 594 -13.66 -31.89 -5.40
N MET A 595 -13.12 -30.78 -5.89
CA MET A 595 -13.40 -30.27 -7.23
C MET A 595 -12.71 -31.07 -8.33
N GLN A 596 -11.52 -31.62 -8.08
CA GLN A 596 -10.81 -32.47 -9.03
C GLN A 596 -11.42 -33.89 -9.12
N ALA A 597 -12.04 -34.36 -8.04
CA ALA A 597 -12.74 -35.65 -8.00
C ALA A 597 -14.15 -35.63 -8.62
N ALA A 598 -14.70 -34.46 -8.97
CA ALA A 598 -16.01 -34.36 -9.60
C ALA A 598 -15.95 -34.81 -11.07
N PRO A 599 -16.82 -35.74 -11.52
CA PRO A 599 -16.82 -36.19 -12.92
C PRO A 599 -17.15 -35.02 -13.86
N PRO A 600 -16.58 -34.99 -15.08
CA PRO A 600 -16.88 -33.94 -16.05
C PRO A 600 -18.37 -33.94 -16.35
N ILE A 601 -18.99 -32.75 -16.27
CA ILE A 601 -20.38 -32.54 -16.65
C ILE A 601 -20.50 -32.87 -18.14
N THR A 602 -20.99 -34.06 -18.47
CA THR A 602 -21.41 -34.41 -19.82
C THR A 602 -22.58 -33.50 -20.17
N ALA A 603 -22.33 -32.55 -21.06
CA ALA A 603 -23.37 -31.76 -21.67
C ALA A 603 -24.35 -32.72 -22.38
N TYR A 604 -25.56 -32.85 -21.85
CA TYR A 604 -26.67 -33.45 -22.57
C TYR A 604 -26.94 -32.57 -23.78
N VAL A 605 -26.55 -33.04 -24.96
CA VAL A 605 -27.02 -32.52 -26.24
C VAL A 605 -28.47 -32.98 -26.35
N ALA A 606 -29.41 -32.03 -26.22
CA ALA A 606 -30.80 -32.27 -26.55
C ALA A 606 -30.92 -32.36 -28.07
N THR A 607 -31.36 -33.52 -28.57
CA THR A 607 -31.90 -33.72 -29.92
C THR A 607 -33.35 -33.32 -29.98
#